data_AF-A0A955ET79-F1
#
_entry.id   AF-A0A955ET79-F1
#
_cell.length_a   1.000
_cell.length_b   1.000
_cell.length_c   1.000
_cell.angle_alpha   90.00
_cell.angle_beta   90.00
_cell.angle_gamma   90.00
#
_symmetry.space_group_name_H-M   'P 1'
#
loop_
_entity.id
_entity.type
_entity.pdbx_description
1 polymer ?
#
loop_
_entity_poly.entity_id
_entity_poly.type
_entity_poly.pdbx_seq_one_letter_code
_entity_poly.pdbx_strand_id
1 'polypeptide(L)'
;MSDDALDPASFASFLELALDEDRAREDVTAAALLEGDGPVRTAEVVAREDGVVAGLALLEPLFRLLDPAARVELLLEDGTRIAGTTLLARVTATSRALLAGERTALNLLQRLSGIATKTSAFVEATMATGVRIYDTRKTTPGLRHLEKYAVR
;
A
#
# COMPACT_ATOMS: atom_id res chain seq x y z
N MET A 1 0.04 17.43 -18.95
CA MET A 1 -0.43 16.09 -18.55
C MET A 1 -0.22 16.05 -17.05
N SER A 2 -1.30 16.32 -16.33
CA SER A 2 -1.33 16.69 -14.92
C SER A 2 -0.75 15.61 -14.01
N ASP A 3 -0.06 16.05 -12.96
CA ASP A 3 0.12 15.32 -11.70
C ASP A 3 -1.16 14.58 -11.37
N ASP A 4 -1.12 13.26 -11.37
CA ASP A 4 -2.20 12.44 -10.84
C ASP A 4 -1.53 11.44 -9.91
N ALA A 5 -1.01 12.00 -8.82
CA ALA A 5 -0.83 11.26 -7.57
C ALA A 5 -2.10 10.45 -7.31
N LEU A 6 -1.99 9.31 -6.63
CA LEU A 6 -3.17 8.56 -6.19
C LEU A 6 -4.12 9.53 -5.45
N ASP A 7 -5.20 9.97 -6.10
CA ASP A 7 -6.20 10.79 -5.43
C ASP A 7 -6.87 9.93 -4.38
N PRO A 8 -6.69 10.21 -3.07
CA PRO A 8 -7.22 9.37 -2.01
C PRO A 8 -8.74 9.23 -2.09
N ALA A 9 -9.45 10.25 -2.59
CA ALA A 9 -10.90 10.21 -2.77
C ALA A 9 -11.33 9.20 -3.85
N SER A 10 -10.50 9.01 -4.88
CA SER A 10 -10.75 8.08 -5.98
C SER A 10 -10.62 6.60 -5.57
N PHE A 11 -9.99 6.30 -4.44
CA PHE A 11 -9.80 4.91 -3.96
C PHE A 11 -10.54 4.55 -2.67
N ALA A 12 -11.21 5.51 -2.03
CA ALA A 12 -11.92 5.26 -0.76
C ALA A 12 -12.89 4.07 -0.86
N SER A 13 -13.73 4.01 -1.89
CA SER A 13 -14.66 2.90 -2.10
C SER A 13 -13.97 1.55 -2.34
N PHE A 14 -12.79 1.56 -2.96
CA PHE A 14 -12.00 0.35 -3.17
C PHE A 14 -11.35 -0.11 -1.86
N LEU A 15 -10.82 0.81 -1.06
CA LEU A 15 -10.22 0.49 0.23
C LEU A 15 -11.26 -0.06 1.21
N GLU A 16 -12.47 0.50 1.24
CA GLU A 16 -13.58 -0.08 2.01
C GLU A 16 -13.90 -1.50 1.56
N LEU A 17 -14.04 -1.72 0.24
CA LEU A 17 -14.29 -3.06 -0.31
C LEU A 17 -13.18 -4.05 0.09
N ALA A 18 -11.92 -3.63 0.07
CA ALA A 18 -10.78 -4.48 0.42
C ALA A 18 -10.70 -4.76 1.93
N LEU A 19 -11.15 -3.84 2.79
CA LEU A 19 -11.26 -4.07 4.22
C LEU A 19 -12.44 -4.99 4.56
N ASP A 20 -13.55 -4.85 3.84
CA ASP A 20 -14.73 -5.71 4.00
C ASP A 20 -14.45 -7.14 3.51
N GLU A 21 -13.72 -7.32 2.40
CA GLU A 21 -13.26 -8.63 1.93
C GLU A 21 -12.44 -9.36 3.00
N ASP A 22 -11.50 -8.65 3.64
CA ASP A 22 -10.63 -9.19 4.68
C ASP A 22 -11.36 -9.37 6.02
N ARG A 23 -12.61 -8.90 6.12
CA ARG A 23 -13.39 -8.84 7.38
C ARG A 23 -12.61 -8.16 8.50
N ALA A 24 -11.87 -7.10 8.17
CA ALA A 24 -10.96 -6.40 9.07
C ALA A 24 -11.62 -5.95 10.39
N ARG A 25 -12.91 -5.62 10.34
CA ARG A 25 -13.71 -5.15 11.49
C ARG A 25 -14.20 -6.29 12.39
N GLU A 26 -14.07 -7.54 11.96
CA GLU A 26 -14.57 -8.75 12.64
C GLU A 26 -13.42 -9.65 13.13
N ASP A 27 -12.25 -9.08 13.41
CA ASP A 27 -11.11 -9.83 13.97
C ASP A 27 -11.41 -10.31 15.40
N VAL A 28 -11.89 -11.55 15.49
CA VAL A 28 -12.20 -12.24 16.76
C VAL A 28 -10.97 -12.44 17.65
N THR A 29 -9.78 -12.53 17.05
CA THR A 29 -8.53 -12.74 17.80
C THR A 29 -8.12 -11.43 18.46
N ALA A 30 -8.14 -10.32 17.71
CA ALA A 30 -7.93 -8.99 18.27
C ALA A 30 -8.98 -8.67 19.34
N ALA A 31 -10.25 -9.01 19.10
CA ALA A 31 -11.33 -8.81 20.07
C ALA A 31 -11.15 -9.64 21.36
N ALA A 32 -10.53 -10.83 21.28
CA ALA A 32 -10.26 -11.67 22.45
C ALA A 32 -9.03 -11.22 23.25
N LEU A 33 -8.06 -10.57 22.60
CA LEU A 33 -6.79 -10.17 23.21
C LEU A 33 -6.75 -8.71 23.67
N LEU A 34 -7.62 -7.84 23.13
CA LEU A 34 -7.65 -6.42 23.42
C LEU A 34 -8.91 -6.03 24.21
N GLU A 35 -8.74 -5.22 25.25
CA GLU A 35 -9.85 -4.52 25.89
C GLU A 35 -10.22 -3.28 25.04
N GLY A 36 -11.45 -3.23 24.54
CA GLY A 36 -11.88 -2.15 23.64
C GLY A 36 -11.02 -2.11 22.37
N ASP A 37 -10.55 -0.93 21.96
CA ASP A 37 -9.68 -0.78 20.80
C ASP A 37 -8.18 -0.99 21.11
N GLY A 38 -7.86 -1.26 22.37
CA GLY A 38 -6.49 -1.31 22.88
C GLY A 38 -5.80 0.06 22.86
N PRO A 39 -4.55 0.14 23.36
CA PRO A 39 -3.80 1.39 23.39
C PRO A 39 -3.42 1.85 21.97
N VAL A 40 -3.20 3.15 21.81
CA VAL A 40 -2.55 3.70 20.61
C VAL A 40 -1.09 3.24 20.58
N ARG A 41 -0.67 2.71 19.43
CA ARG A 41 0.69 2.21 19.19
C ARG A 41 1.20 2.72 17.84
N THR A 42 2.50 2.57 17.60
CA THR A 42 3.12 2.85 16.31
C THR A 42 3.66 1.55 15.74
N ALA A 43 3.19 1.18 14.56
CA ALA A 43 3.70 0.07 13.75
C ALA A 43 4.67 0.59 12.70
N GLU A 44 5.68 -0.21 12.37
CA GLU A 44 6.69 0.08 11.35
C GLU A 44 6.49 -0.82 10.13
N VAL A 45 6.35 -0.21 8.95
CA VAL A 45 6.24 -0.93 7.68
C VAL A 45 7.64 -1.10 7.11
N VAL A 46 8.14 -2.34 7.08
CA VAL A 46 9.54 -2.65 6.72
C VAL A 46 9.58 -3.57 5.51
N ALA A 47 10.38 -3.20 4.51
CA ALA A 47 10.67 -4.02 3.35
C ALA A 47 11.41 -5.31 3.76
N ARG A 48 11.05 -6.43 3.14
CA ARG A 48 11.70 -7.73 3.35
C ARG A 48 12.51 -8.20 2.14
N GLU A 49 12.40 -7.49 1.02
CA GLU A 49 13.05 -7.80 -0.24
C GLU A 49 13.49 -6.50 -0.92
N ASP A 50 14.49 -6.60 -1.78
CA ASP A 50 14.94 -5.49 -2.63
C ASP A 50 13.91 -5.21 -3.73
N GLY A 51 13.74 -3.95 -4.12
CA GLY A 51 12.82 -3.60 -5.19
C GLY A 51 12.57 -2.11 -5.34
N VAL A 52 11.41 -1.78 -5.91
CA VAL A 52 10.88 -0.42 -6.03
C VAL A 52 9.57 -0.35 -5.28
N VAL A 53 9.48 0.56 -4.31
CA VAL A 53 8.26 0.74 -3.50
C VAL A 53 7.18 1.46 -4.30
N ALA A 54 5.94 1.01 -4.18
CA ALA A 54 4.78 1.70 -4.75
C ALA A 54 3.52 1.47 -3.91
N GLY A 55 2.64 2.48 -3.83
CA GLY A 55 1.36 2.43 -3.13
C GLY A 55 1.39 2.96 -1.70
N LEU A 56 2.48 3.61 -1.26
CA LEU A 56 2.60 4.16 0.09
C LEU A 56 1.49 5.17 0.42
N ALA A 57 1.02 5.93 -0.58
CA ALA A 57 -0.08 6.88 -0.42
C ALA A 57 -1.43 6.24 -0.05
N LEU A 58 -1.58 4.92 -0.18
CA LEU A 58 -2.80 4.19 0.22
C LEU A 58 -2.87 3.92 1.74
N LEU A 59 -1.75 4.02 2.46
CA LEU A 59 -1.70 3.67 3.87
C LEU A 59 -2.55 4.61 4.74
N GLU A 60 -2.39 5.92 4.58
CA GLU A 60 -3.15 6.90 5.37
C GLU A 60 -4.67 6.77 5.19
N PRO A 61 -5.23 6.75 3.97
CA PRO A 61 -6.67 6.58 3.81
C PRO A 61 -7.15 5.22 4.33
N LEU A 62 -6.40 4.13 4.11
CA LEU A 62 -6.79 2.80 4.61
C LEU A 62 -6.91 2.78 6.14
N PHE A 63 -5.89 3.27 6.85
CA PHE A 63 -5.93 3.26 8.32
C PHE A 63 -6.94 4.27 8.89
N ARG A 64 -7.24 5.37 8.19
CA ARG A 64 -8.31 6.29 8.59
C ARG A 64 -9.72 5.71 8.49
N LEU A 65 -9.95 4.70 7.64
CA LEU A 65 -11.23 3.97 7.59
C LEU A 65 -11.44 3.05 8.80
N LEU A 66 -10.36 2.70 9.50
CA LEU A 66 -10.38 1.85 10.70
C LEU A 66 -10.29 2.66 11.99
N ASP A 67 -9.51 3.74 11.98
CA ASP A 67 -9.33 4.67 13.10
C ASP A 67 -9.23 6.11 12.55
N PRO A 68 -10.25 6.96 12.74
CA PRO A 68 -10.23 8.34 12.25
C PRO A 68 -9.06 9.19 12.80
N ALA A 69 -8.47 8.81 13.94
CA ALA A 69 -7.32 9.47 14.53
C ALA A 69 -5.97 8.93 14.04
N ALA A 70 -5.98 7.92 13.15
CA ALA A 70 -4.77 7.32 12.60
C ALA A 70 -3.88 8.37 11.92
N ARG A 71 -2.57 8.23 12.14
CA ARG A 71 -1.51 9.05 11.54
C ARG A 71 -0.52 8.16 10.83
N VAL A 72 -0.19 8.52 9.59
CA VAL A 72 0.81 7.80 8.81
C VAL A 72 1.94 8.77 8.47
N GLU A 73 3.16 8.38 8.81
CA GLU A 73 4.40 9.05 8.41
C GLU A 73 5.04 8.22 7.29
N LEU A 74 5.03 8.76 6.07
CA LEU A 74 5.75 8.15 4.94
C LEU A 74 7.21 8.58 5.02
N LEU A 75 8.12 7.61 5.03
CA LEU A 75 9.56 7.86 5.14
C LEU A 75 10.26 7.84 3.77
N LEU A 76 9.55 7.36 2.76
CA LEU A 76 9.98 7.30 1.36
C LEU A 76 8.84 7.73 0.44
N GLU A 77 9.21 8.06 -0.80
CA GLU A 77 8.27 8.32 -1.88
C GLU A 77 8.12 7.08 -2.77
N ASP A 78 6.94 6.91 -3.36
CA ASP A 78 6.70 5.85 -4.36
C ASP A 78 7.65 6.03 -5.56
N GLY A 79 8.16 4.92 -6.08
CA GLY A 79 9.22 4.88 -7.10
C GLY A 79 10.64 4.78 -6.52
N THR A 80 10.80 4.90 -5.20
CA THR A 80 12.11 4.75 -4.53
C THR A 80 12.60 3.31 -4.60
N ARG A 81 13.89 3.11 -4.93
CA ARG A 81 14.56 1.82 -4.80
C ARG A 81 14.85 1.51 -3.33
N ILE A 82 14.52 0.31 -2.91
CA ILE A 82 14.60 -0.13 -1.52
C ILE A 82 15.41 -1.43 -1.42
N ALA A 83 16.04 -1.63 -0.27
CA ALA A 83 16.67 -2.89 0.09
C ALA A 83 15.78 -3.66 1.08
N GLY A 84 15.95 -4.98 1.17
CA GLY A 84 15.46 -5.74 2.30
C GLY A 84 15.98 -5.12 3.59
N THR A 85 15.08 -4.82 4.54
CA THR A 85 15.25 -4.04 5.79
C THR A 85 14.97 -2.54 5.72
N THR A 86 14.68 -1.96 4.55
CA THR A 86 14.32 -0.54 4.48
C THR A 86 12.99 -0.25 5.21
N LEU A 87 13.00 0.73 6.11
CA LEU A 87 11.80 1.23 6.78
C LEU A 87 11.07 2.20 5.84
N LEU A 88 9.81 1.88 5.50
CA LEU A 88 9.03 2.56 4.47
C LEU A 88 8.08 3.62 5.04
N ALA A 89 7.43 3.29 6.16
CA ALA A 89 6.45 4.16 6.80
C ALA A 89 6.24 3.78 8.27
N ARG A 90 5.68 4.72 9.04
CA ARG A 90 5.18 4.48 10.39
C ARG A 90 3.68 4.75 10.46
N VAL A 91 2.93 3.84 11.05
CA VAL A 91 1.48 3.95 11.22
C VAL A 91 1.18 4.02 12.70
N THR A 92 0.56 5.11 13.16
CA THR A 92 0.14 5.28 14.55
C THR A 92 -1.38 5.29 14.62
N ALA A 93 -1.95 4.30 15.31
CA ALA A 93 -3.40 4.11 15.47
C ALA A 93 -3.69 3.24 16.71
N THR A 94 -4.97 3.03 17.02
CA THR A 94 -5.37 2.01 18.01
C THR A 94 -4.81 0.62 17.65
N SER A 95 -4.51 -0.20 18.66
CA SER A 95 -3.98 -1.54 18.45
C SER A 95 -4.92 -2.40 17.58
N ARG A 96 -6.24 -2.25 17.77
CA ARG A 96 -7.26 -2.90 16.93
C ARG A 96 -7.13 -2.49 15.47
N ALA A 97 -7.05 -1.19 15.18
CA ALA A 97 -6.96 -0.70 13.80
C ALA A 97 -5.65 -1.10 13.11
N LEU A 98 -4.53 -1.11 13.84
CA LEU A 98 -3.25 -1.57 13.31
C LEU A 98 -3.31 -3.03 12.86
N LEU A 99 -3.85 -3.92 13.71
CA LEU A 99 -3.98 -5.34 13.39
C LEU A 99 -5.00 -5.59 12.28
N ALA A 100 -6.16 -4.94 12.35
CA ALA A 100 -7.24 -5.06 11.36
C ALA A 100 -6.81 -4.62 9.95
N GLY A 101 -6.01 -3.56 9.85
CA GLY A 101 -5.57 -3.03 8.55
C GLY A 101 -4.33 -3.68 7.98
N GLU A 102 -3.60 -4.49 8.76
CA GLU A 102 -2.28 -5.00 8.40
C GLU A 102 -2.32 -5.79 7.09
N ARG A 103 -3.21 -6.79 6.98
CA ARG A 103 -3.23 -7.70 5.84
C ARG A 103 -3.61 -6.98 4.55
N THR A 104 -4.67 -6.18 4.57
CA THR A 104 -5.09 -5.37 3.42
C THR A 104 -3.98 -4.40 2.99
N ALA A 105 -3.36 -3.69 3.93
CA ALA A 105 -2.27 -2.76 3.63
C ALA A 105 -1.07 -3.46 2.98
N LEU A 106 -0.62 -4.59 3.55
CA LEU A 106 0.52 -5.34 3.04
C LEU A 106 0.22 -5.95 1.66
N ASN A 107 -0.98 -6.51 1.45
CA ASN A 107 -1.38 -7.08 0.16
C ASN A 107 -1.32 -6.02 -0.96
N LEU A 108 -1.79 -4.80 -0.68
CA LEU A 108 -1.74 -3.70 -1.64
C LEU A 108 -0.30 -3.28 -1.93
N LEU A 109 0.49 -2.99 -0.89
CA LEU A 109 1.89 -2.57 -1.06
C LEU A 109 2.73 -3.62 -1.79
N GLN A 110 2.61 -4.89 -1.43
CA GLN A 110 3.34 -5.98 -2.08
C GLN A 110 2.97 -6.10 -3.55
N ARG A 111 1.68 -6.04 -3.87
CA ARG A 111 1.21 -6.11 -5.27
C ARG A 111 1.78 -4.97 -6.11
N LEU A 112 1.65 -3.74 -5.63
CA LEU A 112 2.05 -2.56 -6.38
C LEU A 112 3.57 -2.45 -6.48
N SER A 113 4.28 -2.69 -5.40
CA SER A 113 5.75 -2.72 -5.41
C SER A 113 6.29 -3.83 -6.31
N GLY A 114 5.64 -4.99 -6.38
CA GLY A 114 6.02 -6.06 -7.32
C GLY A 114 5.87 -5.64 -8.79
N ILE A 115 4.81 -4.90 -9.12
CA ILE A 115 4.61 -4.33 -10.47
C ILE A 115 5.66 -3.27 -10.79
N ALA A 116 5.92 -2.34 -9.87
CA ALA A 116 6.91 -1.28 -10.03
C ALA A 116 8.32 -1.85 -10.20
N THR A 117 8.69 -2.82 -9.37
CA THR A 117 9.98 -3.52 -9.43
C THR A 117 10.18 -4.19 -10.78
N LYS A 118 9.19 -4.96 -11.25
CA LYS A 118 9.26 -5.65 -12.54
C LYS A 118 9.31 -4.68 -13.72
N THR A 119 8.56 -3.59 -13.63
CA THR A 119 8.59 -2.53 -14.65
C THR A 119 9.96 -1.86 -14.71
N SER A 120 10.55 -1.54 -13.56
CA SER A 120 11.90 -0.96 -13.47
C SER A 120 12.93 -1.86 -14.15
N ALA A 121 12.88 -3.17 -13.92
CA ALA A 121 13.78 -4.13 -14.59
C ALA A 121 13.65 -4.13 -16.13
N PHE A 122 12.43 -3.99 -16.67
CA PHE A 122 12.24 -3.87 -18.12
C PHE A 122 12.74 -2.54 -18.68
N VAL A 123 12.54 -1.45 -17.94
CA VAL A 123 13.08 -0.13 -18.30
C VAL A 123 14.60 -0.18 -18.35
N GLU A 124 15.23 -0.71 -17.30
CA GLU A 124 16.69 -0.90 -17.22
C GLU A 124 17.23 -1.71 -18.40
N ALA A 125 16.59 -2.84 -18.72
CA ALA A 125 17.00 -3.70 -19.82
C ALA A 125 16.90 -3.03 -21.20
N THR A 126 16.10 -1.96 -21.34
CA THR A 126 15.84 -1.27 -22.61
C THR A 126 16.42 0.15 -22.68
N MET A 127 17.11 0.63 -21.63
CA MET A 127 17.63 2.01 -21.55
C MET A 127 18.47 2.43 -22.77
N ALA A 128 19.31 1.53 -23.30
CA ALA A 128 20.19 1.83 -24.43
C ALA A 128 19.47 1.97 -25.78
N THR A 129 18.18 1.62 -25.83
CA THR A 129 17.40 1.55 -27.09
C THR A 129 16.51 2.77 -27.33
N GLY A 130 16.28 3.60 -26.31
CA GLY A 130 15.37 4.75 -26.37
C GLY A 130 13.87 4.39 -26.49
N VAL A 131 13.50 3.11 -26.38
CA VAL A 131 12.09 2.70 -26.37
C VAL A 131 11.43 2.96 -25.01
N ARG A 132 10.11 3.07 -24.99
CA ARG A 132 9.31 3.20 -23.77
C ARG A 132 8.54 1.91 -23.49
N ILE A 133 8.50 1.52 -22.22
CA ILE A 133 7.70 0.39 -21.74
C ILE A 133 6.28 0.90 -21.47
N TYR A 134 5.27 0.15 -21.93
CA TYR A 134 3.85 0.46 -21.72
C TYR A 134 3.11 -0.74 -21.12
N ASP A 135 2.12 -0.44 -20.29
CA ASP A 135 1.16 -1.41 -19.75
C ASP A 135 0.15 -1.89 -20.82
N THR A 136 -0.81 -2.71 -20.39
CA THR A 136 -1.93 -3.14 -21.24
C THR A 136 -3.27 -3.10 -20.49
N ARG A 137 -4.36 -3.55 -21.13
CA ARG A 137 -5.66 -3.79 -20.48
C ARG A 137 -5.76 -5.17 -19.79
N LYS A 138 -4.70 -5.98 -19.84
CA LYS A 138 -4.61 -7.30 -19.17
C LYS A 138 -4.27 -7.10 -17.69
N THR A 139 -5.19 -6.42 -17.00
CA THR A 139 -5.11 -6.05 -15.59
C THR A 139 -6.00 -6.95 -14.76
N THR A 140 -5.74 -7.03 -13.46
CA THR A 140 -6.63 -7.75 -12.54
C THR A 140 -7.96 -7.00 -12.44
N PRO A 141 -9.11 -7.70 -12.50
CA PRO A 141 -10.42 -7.08 -12.29
C PRO A 141 -10.45 -6.25 -11.00
N GLY A 142 -11.02 -5.05 -11.05
CA GLY A 142 -11.08 -4.12 -9.91
C GLY A 142 -9.78 -3.34 -9.62
N LEU A 143 -8.61 -3.79 -10.08
CA LEU A 143 -7.32 -3.21 -9.71
C LEU A 143 -6.64 -2.38 -10.80
N ARG A 144 -7.28 -2.23 -11.98
CA ARG A 144 -6.67 -1.57 -13.15
C ARG A 144 -6.02 -0.22 -12.81
N HIS A 145 -6.70 0.64 -12.07
CA HIS A 145 -6.17 1.98 -11.77
C HIS A 145 -4.89 1.90 -10.94
N LEU A 146 -4.87 1.05 -9.92
CA LEU A 146 -3.71 0.84 -9.05
C LEU A 146 -2.56 0.17 -9.81
N GLU A 147 -2.84 -0.86 -10.62
CA GLU A 147 -1.80 -1.54 -11.39
C GLU A 147 -1.17 -0.62 -12.44
N LYS A 148 -1.96 0.24 -13.08
CA LYS A 148 -1.43 1.25 -14.02
C LYS A 148 -0.64 2.34 -13.31
N TYR A 149 -1.05 2.72 -12.10
CA TYR A 149 -0.28 3.62 -11.25
C TYR A 149 1.11 3.03 -10.97
N ALA A 150 1.19 1.76 -10.58
CA ALA A 150 2.46 1.11 -10.25
C ALA A 150 3.42 0.87 -11.45
N VAL A 151 2.95 1.02 -12.70
CA VAL A 151 3.81 0.95 -13.90
C VAL A 151 4.45 2.30 -14.23
N ARG A 152 3.91 3.41 -13.72
CA ARG A 152 4.31 4.75 -14.13
C ARG A 152 5.57 5.24 -13.44
#